data_AF-A0A660QJD2-F1
#
_entry.id   AF-A0A660QJD2-F1
#
_cell.length_a   1.000
_cell.length_b   1.000
_cell.length_c   1.000
_cell.angle_alpha   90.00
_cell.angle_beta   90.00
_cell.angle_gamma   90.00
#
_symmetry.space_group_name_H-M   'P 1'
#
loop_
_entity.id
_entity.type
_entity.pdbx_description
1 polymer ?
#
loop_
_entity_poly.entity_id
_entity_poly.type
_entity_poly.pdbx_seq_one_letter_code
_entity_poly.pdbx_strand_id
1 'polypeptide(L)'
;MKIHHLRNATFVIESGEHHILIDPMLSEKGALPPFSYFRAKPLKNPIVNLPDNADEVLGKVTHCLITHSQKLGIKALQHTDHLDQPGENFLRGKNIPVITLAKDSGVLKKGGLNIATELEFWQLKPVLGGEITAVPAQH
;
A
#
# COMPACT_ATOMS: atom_id res chain seq x y z
N MET A 1 11.65 -16.58 -4.98
CA MET A 1 10.94 -15.29 -4.97
C MET A 1 10.08 -15.17 -6.21
N LYS A 2 8.82 -14.75 -6.09
CA LYS A 2 7.94 -14.40 -7.23
C LYS A 2 7.30 -13.04 -6.97
N ILE A 3 6.99 -12.30 -8.04
CA ILE A 3 6.31 -11.01 -7.97
C ILE A 3 4.98 -11.14 -8.73
N HIS A 4 3.89 -10.87 -8.03
CA HIS A 4 2.54 -10.85 -8.58
C HIS A 4 2.09 -9.40 -8.74
N HIS A 5 2.23 -8.84 -9.96
CA HIS A 5 1.73 -7.50 -10.23
C HIS A 5 0.21 -7.52 -10.31
N LEU A 6 -0.45 -6.60 -9.59
CA LEU A 6 -1.91 -6.49 -9.61
C LEU A 6 -2.33 -5.28 -10.46
N ARG A 7 -1.98 -4.07 -10.04
CA ARG A 7 -2.36 -2.83 -10.73
C ARG A 7 -1.58 -1.64 -10.17
N ASN A 8 -1.16 -0.68 -11.01
CA ASN A 8 -0.41 0.49 -10.57
C ASN A 8 0.83 0.08 -9.73
N ALA A 9 1.04 0.69 -8.55
CA ALA A 9 2.05 0.33 -7.57
C ALA A 9 1.63 -0.86 -6.67
N THR A 10 0.42 -1.41 -6.84
CA THR A 10 -0.05 -2.55 -6.06
C THR A 10 0.48 -3.86 -6.63
N PHE A 11 1.30 -4.57 -5.84
CA PHE A 11 1.81 -5.90 -6.17
C PHE A 11 2.10 -6.71 -4.91
N VAL A 12 2.29 -8.03 -5.05
CA VAL A 12 2.67 -8.92 -3.95
C VAL A 12 4.03 -9.56 -4.23
N ILE A 13 4.92 -9.50 -3.25
CA ILE A 13 6.18 -10.25 -3.25
C ILE A 13 5.97 -11.56 -2.48
N GLU A 14 6.11 -12.69 -3.16
CA GLU A 14 6.12 -14.03 -2.56
C GLU A 14 7.57 -14.48 -2.32
N SER A 15 7.92 -14.68 -1.06
CA SER A 15 9.22 -15.16 -0.62
C SER A 15 9.08 -16.12 0.56
N GLY A 16 9.18 -17.42 0.28
CA GLY A 16 8.95 -18.46 1.29
C GLY A 16 7.51 -18.41 1.80
N GLU A 17 7.35 -18.31 3.12
CA GLU A 17 6.05 -18.15 3.77
C GLU A 17 5.52 -16.70 3.72
N HIS A 18 6.36 -15.72 3.35
CA HIS A 18 5.99 -14.33 3.34
C HIS A 18 5.38 -13.91 1.99
N HIS A 19 4.21 -13.29 2.06
CA HIS A 19 3.51 -12.68 0.94
C HIS A 19 3.27 -11.22 1.29
N ILE A 20 4.12 -10.35 0.78
CA ILE A 20 4.20 -8.94 1.16
C ILE A 20 3.43 -8.13 0.13
N LEU A 21 2.27 -7.61 0.52
CA LEU A 21 1.48 -6.68 -0.29
C LEU A 21 2.11 -5.29 -0.26
N ILE A 22 2.34 -4.71 -1.42
CA ILE A 22 2.90 -3.38 -1.57
C ILE A 22 1.79 -2.42 -2.01
N ASP A 23 1.68 -1.27 -1.35
CA ASP A 23 0.85 -0.13 -1.73
C ASP A 23 -0.58 -0.49 -2.22
N PRO A 24 -1.46 -0.95 -1.32
CA PRO A 24 -2.76 -1.51 -1.69
C PRO A 24 -3.79 -0.45 -2.13
N MET A 25 -3.99 -0.36 -3.45
CA MET A 25 -5.11 0.32 -4.11
C MET A 25 -6.13 -0.71 -4.60
N LEU A 26 -7.10 -1.07 -3.74
CA LEU A 26 -8.02 -2.20 -3.96
C LEU A 26 -9.44 -1.80 -4.38
N SER A 27 -9.67 -0.52 -4.69
CA SER A 27 -10.98 -0.07 -5.17
C SER A 27 -11.37 -0.68 -6.52
N GLU A 28 -12.67 -0.84 -6.73
CA GLU A 28 -13.25 -1.17 -8.02
C GLU A 28 -12.96 -0.11 -9.07
N LYS A 29 -12.92 -0.50 -10.34
CA LYS A 29 -12.69 0.42 -11.46
C LYS A 29 -13.68 1.60 -11.41
N GLY A 30 -13.13 2.80 -11.45
CA GLY A 30 -13.89 4.05 -11.48
C GLY A 30 -14.54 4.46 -10.16
N ALA A 31 -14.16 3.86 -9.03
CA ALA A 31 -14.71 4.20 -7.71
C ALA A 31 -14.20 5.54 -7.14
N LEU A 32 -12.99 5.96 -7.50
CA LEU A 32 -12.33 7.18 -7.03
C LEU A 32 -12.48 8.33 -8.03
N PRO A 33 -12.51 9.58 -7.55
CA PRO A 33 -12.53 10.75 -8.43
C PRO A 33 -11.24 10.84 -9.27
N PRO A 34 -11.26 11.59 -10.39
CA PRO A 34 -10.05 11.93 -11.12
C PRO A 34 -9.03 12.64 -10.22
N PHE A 35 -7.77 12.24 -10.32
CA PHE A 35 -6.67 12.88 -9.59
C PHE A 35 -6.23 14.20 -10.24
N SER A 36 -6.52 14.40 -11.52
CA SER A 36 -6.28 15.66 -12.21
C SER A 36 -7.47 16.03 -13.09
N TYR A 37 -7.92 17.28 -12.96
CA TYR A 37 -8.96 17.85 -13.80
C TYR A 37 -8.40 18.71 -14.96
N PHE A 38 -7.14 19.15 -14.84
CA PHE A 38 -6.56 20.16 -15.74
C PHE A 38 -5.45 19.62 -16.65
N ARG A 39 -4.71 18.58 -16.23
CA ARG A 39 -3.54 18.09 -16.99
C ARG A 39 -3.89 17.04 -18.05
N ALA A 40 -5.04 16.39 -17.93
CA ALA A 40 -5.50 15.34 -18.83
C ALA A 40 -7.02 15.27 -18.82
N LYS A 41 -7.60 14.52 -19.76
CA LYS A 41 -9.03 14.21 -19.75
C LYS A 41 -9.38 13.54 -18.41
N PRO A 42 -10.29 14.12 -17.60
CA PRO A 42 -10.61 13.57 -16.29
C PRO A 42 -11.21 12.18 -16.44
N LEU A 43 -10.58 11.18 -15.83
CA LEU A 43 -11.06 9.81 -15.74
C LEU A 43 -11.16 9.42 -14.27
N LYS A 44 -12.23 8.72 -13.90
CA LYS A 44 -12.33 8.12 -12.57
C LYS A 44 -11.30 7.00 -12.44
N ASN A 45 -10.74 6.89 -11.24
CA ASN A 45 -9.69 5.91 -10.92
C ASN A 45 -10.26 4.79 -10.04
N PRO A 46 -9.59 3.64 -9.98
CA PRO A 46 -8.65 3.11 -10.97
C PRO A 46 -9.30 2.94 -12.36
N ILE A 47 -8.51 3.01 -13.44
CA ILE A 47 -9.03 2.95 -14.83
C ILE A 47 -9.25 1.52 -15.37
N VAL A 48 -8.71 0.52 -14.67
CA VAL A 48 -8.84 -0.92 -15.00
C VAL A 48 -9.20 -1.69 -13.75
N ASN A 49 -9.81 -2.87 -13.89
CA ASN A 49 -10.07 -3.78 -12.78
C ASN A 49 -8.77 -4.36 -12.23
N LEU A 50 -8.84 -4.99 -11.05
CA LEU A 50 -7.80 -5.94 -10.64
C LEU A 50 -7.81 -7.16 -11.58
N PRO A 51 -6.69 -7.89 -11.72
CA PRO A 51 -6.65 -9.10 -12.54
C PRO A 51 -7.47 -10.22 -11.89
N ASP A 52 -7.93 -11.18 -12.70
CA ASP A 52 -8.84 -12.25 -12.25
C ASP A 52 -8.27 -13.11 -11.11
N ASN A 53 -6.95 -13.19 -10.98
CA ASN A 53 -6.27 -13.93 -9.92
C ASN A 53 -6.01 -13.11 -8.64
N ALA A 54 -6.47 -11.85 -8.57
CA ALA A 54 -6.16 -10.96 -7.45
C ALA A 54 -6.66 -11.51 -6.11
N ASP A 55 -7.87 -12.07 -6.06
CA ASP A 55 -8.44 -12.62 -4.82
C ASP A 55 -7.61 -13.78 -4.26
N GLU A 56 -7.10 -14.65 -5.13
CA GLU A 56 -6.22 -15.76 -4.72
C GLU A 56 -4.90 -15.23 -4.14
N VAL A 57 -4.29 -14.24 -4.81
CA VAL A 57 -3.03 -13.63 -4.38
C VAL A 57 -3.21 -12.86 -3.06
N LEU A 58 -4.26 -12.05 -2.94
CA LEU A 58 -4.62 -11.30 -1.72
C LEU A 58 -5.04 -12.23 -0.56
N GLY A 59 -5.54 -13.42 -0.87
CA GLY A 59 -5.84 -14.48 0.08
C GLY A 59 -4.62 -14.92 0.88
N LYS A 60 -3.43 -14.90 0.27
CA LYS A 60 -2.16 -15.39 0.83
C LYS A 60 -1.34 -14.32 1.56
N VAL A 61 -1.72 -13.05 1.46
CA VAL A 61 -0.98 -11.92 2.04
C VAL A 61 -0.77 -12.11 3.53
N THR A 62 0.49 -11.99 3.97
CA THR A 62 0.88 -12.08 5.38
C THR A 62 1.32 -10.74 5.95
N HIS A 63 1.89 -9.86 5.13
CA HIS A 63 2.40 -8.56 5.54
C HIS A 63 2.06 -7.51 4.48
N CYS A 64 2.08 -6.24 4.88
CA CYS A 64 1.94 -5.13 3.95
C CYS A 64 3.09 -4.14 4.13
N LEU A 65 3.60 -3.60 3.03
CA LEU A 65 4.49 -2.45 3.03
C LEU A 65 3.80 -1.28 2.34
N ILE A 66 3.74 -0.16 3.03
CA ILE A 66 3.21 1.09 2.51
C ILE A 66 4.38 2.05 2.33
N THR A 67 4.69 2.41 1.09
CA THR A 67 5.81 3.30 0.75
C THR A 67 5.50 4.74 1.17
N HIS A 68 4.30 5.20 0.84
CA HIS A 68 3.73 6.47 1.23
C HIS A 68 2.21 6.43 1.05
N SER A 69 1.50 7.23 1.83
CA SER A 69 0.09 7.52 1.56
C SER A 69 -0.34 8.88 2.09
N GLN A 70 0.37 9.42 3.08
CA GLN A 70 0.02 10.67 3.73
C GLN A 70 0.56 11.88 2.97
N LYS A 71 -0.26 12.93 2.90
CA LYS A 71 0.16 14.26 2.46
C LYS A 71 -0.26 15.28 3.50
N LEU A 72 0.73 15.89 4.16
CA LEU A 72 0.53 16.87 5.24
C LEU A 72 -0.32 16.36 6.43
N GLY A 73 -0.49 15.04 6.58
CA GLY A 73 -1.34 14.43 7.61
C GLY A 73 -2.85 14.68 7.42
N ILE A 74 -3.28 15.16 6.25
CA ILE A 74 -4.68 15.45 5.95
C ILE A 74 -5.27 14.28 5.16
N LYS A 75 -6.26 13.59 5.72
CA LYS A 75 -6.92 12.42 5.10
C LYS A 75 -7.45 12.70 3.69
N ALA A 76 -8.02 13.89 3.48
CA ALA A 76 -8.54 14.31 2.18
C ALA A 76 -7.45 14.50 1.09
N LEU A 77 -6.18 14.58 1.49
CA LEU A 77 -5.03 14.71 0.58
C LEU A 77 -4.24 13.40 0.43
N GLN A 78 -4.74 12.29 1.00
CA GLN A 78 -4.10 10.98 0.93
C GLN A 78 -3.85 10.55 -0.52
N HIS A 79 -2.68 9.98 -0.77
CA HIS A 79 -2.31 9.34 -2.03
C HIS A 79 -3.05 8.00 -2.17
N THR A 80 -4.29 8.08 -2.65
CA THR A 80 -5.20 6.93 -2.77
C THR A 80 -4.75 5.90 -3.82
N ASP A 81 -3.78 6.24 -4.65
CA ASP A 81 -3.13 5.34 -5.60
C ASP A 81 -2.08 4.41 -4.97
N HIS A 82 -1.73 4.65 -3.69
CA HIS A 82 -0.88 3.78 -2.88
C HIS A 82 -1.59 3.19 -1.65
N LEU A 83 -2.64 3.84 -1.14
CA LEU A 83 -3.50 3.29 -0.10
C LEU A 83 -4.89 3.90 -0.22
N ASP A 84 -5.89 3.11 -0.59
CA ASP A 84 -7.29 3.55 -0.63
C ASP A 84 -8.14 2.95 0.49
N GLN A 85 -9.41 3.35 0.58
CA GLN A 85 -10.30 2.91 1.64
C GLN A 85 -10.53 1.38 1.63
N PRO A 86 -10.73 0.71 0.48
CA PRO A 86 -10.75 -0.75 0.41
C PRO A 86 -9.44 -1.41 0.85
N GLY A 87 -8.29 -0.84 0.49
CA GLY A 87 -6.97 -1.26 1.00
C GLY A 87 -6.89 -1.20 2.53
N GLU A 88 -7.29 -0.08 3.13
CA GLU A 88 -7.36 0.06 4.59
C GLU A 88 -8.33 -0.94 5.23
N ASN A 89 -9.48 -1.18 4.61
CA ASN A 89 -10.46 -2.13 5.12
C ASN A 89 -9.91 -3.56 5.09
N PHE A 90 -9.24 -3.94 4.01
CA PHE A 90 -8.59 -5.23 3.87
C PHE A 90 -7.52 -5.44 4.95
N LEU A 91 -6.63 -4.46 5.16
CA LEU A 91 -5.57 -4.54 6.16
C LEU A 91 -6.13 -4.63 7.58
N ARG A 92 -7.16 -3.82 7.91
CA ARG A 92 -7.83 -3.85 9.23
C ARG A 92 -8.58 -5.15 9.46
N GLY A 93 -9.39 -5.57 8.50
CA GLY A 93 -10.23 -6.76 8.62
C GLY A 93 -9.43 -8.04 8.83
N LYS A 94 -8.23 -8.12 8.23
CA LYS A 94 -7.31 -9.25 8.41
C LYS A 94 -6.24 -9.02 9.48
N ASN A 95 -6.24 -7.86 10.14
CA ASN A 95 -5.22 -7.42 11.10
C ASN A 95 -3.78 -7.58 10.57
N ILE A 96 -3.56 -7.29 9.29
CA ILE A 96 -2.28 -7.52 8.60
C ILE A 96 -1.20 -6.60 9.20
N PRO A 97 -0.05 -7.15 9.63
CA PRO A 97 1.12 -6.37 10.03
C PRO A 97 1.62 -5.47 8.91
N VAL A 98 1.78 -4.18 9.21
CA VAL A 98 2.20 -3.14 8.25
C VAL A 98 3.61 -2.65 8.57
N ILE A 99 4.44 -2.58 7.52
CA ILE A 99 5.74 -1.94 7.48
C ILE A 99 5.58 -0.59 6.78
N THR A 100 6.07 0.49 7.37
CA THR A 100 5.91 1.86 6.83
C THR A 100 7.03 2.76 7.32
N LEU A 101 7.20 3.94 6.73
CA LEU A 101 8.04 4.99 7.30
C LEU A 101 7.50 5.47 8.65
N ALA A 102 8.40 5.71 9.61
CA ALA A 102 8.07 6.16 10.96
C ALA A 102 7.22 7.45 10.95
N LYS A 103 7.53 8.38 10.04
CA LYS A 103 6.78 9.63 9.86
C LYS A 103 5.28 9.43 9.57
N ASP A 104 4.91 8.31 8.93
CA ASP A 104 3.53 8.02 8.52
C ASP A 104 2.79 7.14 9.54
N SER A 105 3.54 6.42 10.38
CA SER A 105 3.03 5.46 11.39
C SER A 105 1.93 6.06 12.27
N GLY A 106 2.13 7.27 12.78
CA GLY A 106 1.18 7.90 13.70
C GLY A 106 -0.21 8.10 13.09
N VAL A 107 -0.30 8.46 11.81
CA VAL A 107 -1.58 8.64 11.12
C VAL A 107 -2.21 7.29 10.78
N LEU A 108 -1.40 6.32 10.33
CA LEU A 108 -1.87 4.99 9.98
C LEU A 108 -2.40 4.21 11.21
N LYS A 109 -1.73 4.34 12.37
CA LYS A 109 -2.22 3.81 13.66
C LYS A 109 -3.56 4.43 14.05
N LYS A 110 -3.73 5.76 13.91
CA LYS A 110 -5.02 6.44 14.14
C LYS A 110 -6.12 5.94 13.20
N GLY A 111 -5.75 5.54 11.98
CA GLY A 111 -6.64 4.87 11.02
C GLY A 111 -7.01 3.43 11.37
N GLY A 112 -6.37 2.84 12.40
CA GLY A 112 -6.61 1.48 12.87
C GLY A 112 -5.71 0.42 12.22
N LEU A 113 -4.65 0.81 11.52
CA LEU A 113 -3.72 -0.17 10.94
C LEU A 113 -2.76 -0.73 12.00
N ASN A 114 -2.47 -2.03 11.89
CA ASN A 114 -1.52 -2.76 12.72
C ASN A 114 -0.08 -2.48 12.26
N ILE A 115 0.53 -1.38 12.72
CA ILE A 115 1.92 -1.05 12.38
C ILE A 115 2.88 -1.94 13.18
N ALA A 116 3.56 -2.84 12.48
CA ALA A 116 4.52 -3.78 13.06
C ALA A 116 5.97 -3.33 12.92
N THR A 117 6.29 -2.51 11.91
CA THR A 117 7.65 -1.99 11.71
C THR A 117 7.64 -0.58 11.19
N GLU A 118 8.43 0.27 11.85
CA GLU A 118 8.67 1.66 11.47
C GLU A 118 10.07 1.78 10.89
N LEU A 119 10.16 2.33 9.68
CA LEU A 119 11.40 2.52 8.94
C LEU A 119 11.86 3.97 9.02
N GLU A 120 13.17 4.15 9.11
CA GLU A 120 13.86 5.43 9.01
C GLU A 120 14.75 5.40 7.77
N PHE A 121 14.95 6.56 7.13
CA PHE A 121 15.77 6.61 5.93
C PHE A 121 17.22 6.21 6.22
N TRP A 122 17.80 5.44 5.30
CA TRP A 122 19.18 4.96 5.35
C TRP A 122 19.52 4.09 6.57
N GLN A 123 18.51 3.63 7.31
CA GLN A 123 18.69 2.68 8.41
C GLN A 123 18.28 1.27 7.97
N LEU A 124 19.22 0.34 8.06
CA LEU A 124 18.98 -1.08 7.86
C LEU A 124 18.12 -1.60 9.02
N LYS A 125 17.01 -2.28 8.71
CA LYS A 125 16.08 -2.85 9.68
C LYS A 125 15.88 -4.34 9.39
N PRO A 126 16.08 -5.24 10.38
CA PRO A 126 15.71 -6.64 10.24
C PRO A 126 14.19 -6.79 10.09
N VAL A 127 13.74 -7.44 9.01
CA VAL A 127 12.33 -7.62 8.68
C VAL A 127 12.16 -8.97 7.99
N LEU A 128 11.25 -9.81 8.51
CA LEU A 128 10.86 -11.09 7.88
C LEU A 128 12.05 -12.01 7.56
N GLY A 129 13.00 -12.12 8.50
CA GLY A 129 14.22 -12.92 8.34
C GLY A 129 15.24 -12.34 7.35
N GLY A 130 14.95 -11.21 6.72
CA GLY A 130 15.88 -10.43 5.91
C GLY A 130 16.09 -9.03 6.48
N GLU A 131 16.51 -8.11 5.61
CA GLU A 131 16.78 -6.72 5.97
C GLU A 131 16.14 -5.78 4.95
N ILE A 132 15.72 -4.60 5.42
CA ILE A 132 15.16 -3.55 4.58
C ILE A 132 15.78 -2.20 4.94
N THR A 133 16.06 -1.37 3.94
CA THR A 133 16.50 0.00 4.10
C THR A 133 15.55 0.91 3.33
N ALA A 134 14.91 1.86 4.01
CA ALA A 134 14.12 2.87 3.34
C ALA A 134 15.04 3.90 2.65
N VAL A 135 14.76 4.20 1.40
CA VAL A 135 15.51 5.18 0.59
C VAL A 135 14.62 6.41 0.36
N PRO A 136 15.12 7.64 0.61
CA PRO A 136 14.37 8.86 0.34
C PRO A 136 14.12 9.04 -1.16
N ALA A 137 12.94 9.56 -1.48
CA ALA A 137 12.53 9.89 -2.83
C ALA A 137 11.91 11.30 -2.86
N GLN A 138 12.01 11.96 -4.01
CA GLN A 138 11.30 13.21 -4.30
C GLN A 138 10.04 12.86 -5.09
N HIS A 139 8.88 13.04 -4.47
CA HIS A 139 7.56 12.73 -5.04
C HIS A 139 7.03 13.90 -5.88
#